data_AF-A0AAW6YPR8-F1
#
_entry.id   AF-A0AAW6YPR8-F1
#
_cell.length_a   1.000
_cell.length_b   1.000
_cell.length_c   1.000
_cell.angle_alpha   90.00
_cell.angle_beta   90.00
_cell.angle_gamma   90.00
#
_symmetry.space_group_name_H-M   'P 1'
#
loop_
_entity.id
_entity.type
_entity.pdbx_description
1 polymer ?
#
loop_
_entity_poly.entity_id
_entity_poly.type
_entity_poly.pdbx_seq_one_letter_code
_entity_poly.pdbx_strand_id
1 'polypeptide(L)' 'AVWRKLFPEPPAYLAGLSLGEYTALAYSGVFSFVDGLKLLRKRGLYMSQAVAPGQGKMLAVMKTDRKLIERVCENIM' A
#
# COMPACT_ATOMS: atom_id res chain seq x y z
N ALA A 1 0.92 21.73 -1.87
CA ALA A 1 1.83 20.62 -1.51
C ALA A 1 3.20 20.89 -2.11
N VAL A 2 4.29 20.49 -1.44
CA VAL A 2 5.69 20.76 -1.85
C VAL A 2 5.96 20.33 -3.30
N TRP A 3 5.36 19.23 -3.74
CA TRP A 3 5.54 18.71 -5.09
C TRP A 3 5.15 19.69 -6.21
N ARG A 4 4.13 20.55 -6.03
CA ARG A 4 3.71 21.53 -7.05
C ARG A 4 4.78 22.58 -7.33
N LYS A 5 5.71 22.74 -6.38
CA LYS A 5 6.88 23.60 -6.53
C LYS A 5 8.08 22.86 -7.11
N LEU A 6 8.14 21.53 -6.97
CA LEU A 6 9.24 20.69 -7.44
C LEU A 6 9.04 20.18 -8.87
N PHE A 7 7.79 20.06 -9.32
CA PHE A 7 7.41 19.56 -10.64
C PHE A 7 6.42 20.53 -11.29
N PRO A 8 6.90 21.39 -12.22
CA PRO A 8 6.06 22.37 -12.89
C PRO A 8 4.98 21.73 -13.77
N GLU A 9 5.34 20.62 -14.41
CA GLU A 9 4.43 19.80 -15.21
C GLU A 9 4.01 18.56 -14.40
N PRO A 10 2.71 18.28 -14.24
CA PRO A 10 2.24 17.08 -13.56
C PRO A 10 2.53 15.83 -14.42
N PRO A 11 2.84 14.68 -13.80
CA PRO A 11 3.05 13.43 -14.52
C PRO A 11 1.74 12.95 -15.15
N ALA A 12 1.85 12.35 -16.33
CA ALA A 12 0.69 11.79 -17.05
C ALA A 12 0.09 10.56 -16.34
N TYR A 13 0.88 9.86 -15.53
CA TYR A 13 0.47 8.65 -14.81
C TYR A 13 0.99 8.67 -13.38
N LEU A 14 0.21 8.10 -12.47
CA LEU A 14 0.52 8.01 -11.06
C LEU A 14 0.31 6.57 -10.61
N ALA A 15 1.24 6.07 -9.80
CA ALA A 15 1.15 4.75 -9.20
C ALA A 15 1.73 4.80 -7.79
N GLY A 16 1.23 3.94 -6.92
CA GLY A 16 1.78 3.76 -5.59
C GLY A 16 1.51 2.35 -5.09
N LEU A 17 2.45 1.79 -4.31
CA LEU A 17 2.36 0.43 -3.80
C LEU A 17 1.70 0.41 -2.42
N SER A 18 0.66 -0.42 -2.24
CA SER A 18 -0.02 -0.63 -0.95
C SER A 18 -0.51 0.71 -0.35
N LEU A 19 0.13 1.22 0.70
CA LEU A 19 -0.20 2.53 1.27
C LEU A 19 -0.01 3.68 0.26
N GLY A 20 0.98 3.56 -0.63
CA GLY A 20 1.33 4.59 -1.59
C GLY A 20 0.26 4.87 -2.63
N GLU A 21 -0.64 3.90 -2.90
CA GLU A 21 -1.73 4.07 -3.87
C GLU A 21 -2.67 5.21 -3.47
N TYR A 22 -2.94 5.35 -2.17
CA TYR A 22 -3.76 6.44 -1.63
C TYR A 22 -3.11 7.81 -1.86
N THR A 23 -1.78 7.88 -1.78
CA THR A 23 -1.03 9.10 -2.09
C THR A 23 -1.12 9.45 -3.57
N ALA A 24 -1.01 8.45 -4.46
CA ALA A 24 -1.18 8.62 -5.90
C ALA A 24 -2.60 9.10 -6.25
N LEU A 25 -3.63 8.50 -5.63
CA LEU A 25 -5.02 8.89 -5.81
C LEU A 25 -5.30 10.30 -5.26
N ALA A 26 -4.80 10.64 -4.08
CA ALA A 26 -4.90 12.00 -3.52
C ALA A 26 -4.26 13.04 -4.45
N TYR A 27 -3.11 12.69 -5.03
CA TYR A 27 -2.42 13.56 -6.00
C TYR A 27 -3.26 13.76 -7.26
N SER A 28 -3.84 12.67 -7.80
CA SER A 28 -4.67 12.72 -9.01
C SER A 28 -5.99 13.47 -8.84
N GLY A 29 -6.35 13.83 -7.61
CA GLY A 29 -7.57 14.58 -7.31
C GLY A 29 -8.81 13.71 -7.08
N VAL A 30 -8.68 12.38 -6.99
CA VAL A 30 -9.81 11.46 -6.72
C VAL A 30 -10.47 11.76 -5.37
N PHE A 31 -9.68 12.19 -4.38
CA PHE A 31 -10.19 12.70 -3.11
C PHE A 31 -9.29 13.81 -2.56
N SER A 32 -9.83 14.62 -1.64
CA SER A 32 -9.06 15.64 -0.94
C SER A 32 -7.98 15.01 -0.05
N PHE A 33 -6.91 15.74 0.23
CA PHE A 33 -5.88 15.27 1.17
C PHE A 33 -6.47 14.86 2.53
N VAL A 34 -7.42 15.66 3.05
CA VAL A 34 -8.08 15.40 4.33
C VAL A 34 -8.89 14.11 4.29
N ASP A 35 -9.62 13.85 3.21
CA ASP A 35 -10.40 12.62 3.08
C ASP A 35 -9.52 11.40 2.85
N GLY A 36 -8.41 11.57 2.12
CA GLY A 36 -7.35 10.57 2.02
C GLY A 36 -6.78 10.17 3.38
N LEU A 37 -6.50 11.13 4.27
CA LEU A 37 -6.05 10.84 5.63
C LEU A 37 -7.11 10.10 6.46
N LYS A 38 -8.38 10.49 6.37
CA LYS A 38 -9.49 9.79 7.05
C LYS A 38 -9.59 8.34 6.57
N LEU A 39 -9.46 8.11 5.26
CA LEU A 39 -9.50 6.79 4.65
C LEU A 39 -8.31 5.93 5.09
N LEU A 40 -7.10 6.49 5.06
CA LEU A 40 -5.87 5.83 5.52
C LEU A 40 -5.96 5.43 7.01
N ARG A 41 -6.51 6.29 7.86
CA ARG A 41 -6.75 5.97 9.28
C ARG A 41 -7.67 4.76 9.43
N LYS A 42 -8.80 4.74 8.71
CA LYS A 42 -9.74 3.61 8.74
C LYS A 42 -9.08 2.32 8.26
N ARG A 43 -8.33 2.38 7.14
CA ARG A 43 -7.57 1.24 6.63
C ARG A 43 -6.60 0.69 7.68
N GLY A 44 -5.79 1.55 8.30
CA GLY A 44 -4.86 1.14 9.35
C GLY A 44 -5.57 0.49 10.54
N LEU A 45 -6.69 1.06 10.97
CA LEU A 45 -7.50 0.50 12.05
C LEU A 45 -8.03 -0.90 11.68
N TYR A 46 -8.63 -1.06 10.51
CA TYR A 46 -9.15 -2.35 10.07
C TYR A 46 -8.05 -3.41 9.91
N MET A 47 -6.89 -3.03 9.37
CA MET A 47 -5.73 -3.94 9.31
C MET A 47 -5.25 -4.37 10.69
N SER A 48 -5.21 -3.45 11.66
CA SER A 48 -4.81 -3.76 13.03
C SER A 48 -5.81 -4.63 13.79
N GLN A 49 -7.09 -4.58 13.41
CA GLN A 49 -8.17 -5.36 14.03
C GLN A 49 -8.34 -6.74 13.39
N ALA A 50 -7.84 -6.96 12.17
CA ALA A 50 -8.01 -8.21 11.44
C ALA A 50 -7.26 -9.40 12.06
N VAL A 51 -6.20 -9.14 12.82
CA VAL A 51 -5.36 -10.16 13.49
C VAL A 51 -4.95 -9.65 14.86
N ALA A 52 -4.91 -10.55 15.85
CA ALA A 52 -4.49 -10.20 17.20
C ALA A 52 -3.04 -9.65 17.20
N PRO A 53 -2.70 -8.72 18.11
CA PRO A 53 -1.34 -8.23 18.23
C PRO A 53 -0.32 -9.37 18.35
N GLY A 54 0.74 -9.33 17.54
CA GLY A 54 1.77 -10.36 17.51
C GLY A 54 1.41 -11.61 16.70
N GLN A 55 0.20 -11.69 16.14
CA GLN A 55 -0.19 -12.75 15.20
C GLN A 55 -0.09 -12.24 13.76
N GLY A 56 0.74 -12.91 12.95
CA GLY A 56 1.07 -12.49 11.58
C GLY A 56 2.50 -11.96 11.47
N LYS A 57 3.20 -12.38 10.42
CA LYS A 57 4.57 -11.93 10.07
C LYS A 57 4.67 -11.73 8.56
N MET A 58 5.61 -10.91 8.15
CA MET A 58 5.94 -10.68 6.74
C MET A 58 7.41 -11.01 6.52
N LEU A 59 7.71 -11.73 5.45
CA LEU A 59 9.07 -12.07 5.04
C LEU A 59 9.24 -11.71 3.56
N ALA A 60 10.37 -11.08 3.23
CA ALA A 60 10.78 -10.88 1.84
C ALA A 60 11.62 -12.07 1.40
N VAL A 61 11.15 -12.80 0.38
CA VAL A 61 11.86 -13.94 -0.20
C VAL A 61 12.49 -13.50 -1.52
N MET A 62 13.80 -13.74 -1.67
CA MET A 62 14.57 -13.30 -2.82
C MET A 62 15.13 -14.49 -3.59
N LYS A 63 15.32 -14.33 -4.91
CA LYS A 63 16.01 -15.30 -5.79
C LYS A 63 15.49 -16.74 -5.68
N THR A 64 14.20 -16.90 -5.41
CA THR A 64 13.55 -18.22 -5.26
C THR A 64 12.50 -18.38 -6.35
N ASP A 65 12.33 -19.60 -6.87
CA ASP A 65 11.32 -19.89 -7.87
C ASP A 65 9.90 -19.69 -7.31
N ARG A 66 9.06 -19.00 -8.08
CA ARG A 66 7.69 -18.66 -7.68
C ARG A 66 6.83 -19.90 -7.42
N LYS A 67 6.95 -20.96 -8.24
CA LYS A 67 6.17 -22.19 -8.09
C LYS A 67 6.54 -22.94 -6.81
N LEU A 68 7.81 -22.83 -6.38
CA LEU A 68 8.23 -23.37 -5.10
C LEU A 68 7.58 -22.61 -3.95
N ILE A 69 7.56 -21.27 -4.00
CA ILE A 69 6.89 -20.45 -2.97
C ILE A 69 5.40 -20.81 -2.87
N GLU A 70 4.71 -20.89 -4.01
CA GLU A 70 3.29 -21.24 -4.08
C GLU A 70 3.02 -22.61 -3.45
N ARG A 71 3.78 -23.65 -3.83
CA ARG A 71 3.66 -25.00 -3.27
C ARG A 71 3.90 -25.04 -1.77
N VAL A 72 4.87 -24.28 -1.26
CA VAL A 72 5.16 -24.22 0.18
C VAL A 72 3.99 -23.56 0.92
N CYS A 73 3.45 -22.45 0.41
CA CYS A 73 2.30 -21.80 1.01
C CYS A 73 1.05 -22.68 1.04
N GLU A 74 0.79 -23.47 0.00
CA GLU A 74 -0.33 -24.42 -0.06
C GLU A 74 -0.22 -25.54 0.99
N ASN A 75 0.99 -26.03 1.27
CA ASN A 75 1.21 -27.13 2.22
C ASN A 75 1.20 -26.71 3.69
N ILE A 76 1.22 -25.41 4.00
CA ILE A 76 1.24 -24.87 5.37
C ILE A 76 -0.17 -24.36 5.80
N MET A 77 -1.09 -24.21 4.84
CA MET A 77 -2.52 -23.97 5.12
C MET A 77 -3.22 -25.26 5.53
#